data_AF-A0A367IX28-F1
#
_entry.id   AF-A0A367IX28-F1
#
_cell.length_a   1.000
_cell.length_b   1.000
_cell.length_c   1.000
_cell.angle_alpha   90.00
_cell.angle_beta   90.00
_cell.angle_gamma   90.00
#
_symmetry.space_group_name_H-M   'P 1'
#
loop_
_entity.id
_entity.type
_entity.pdbx_description
1 polymer ?
#
loop_
_entity_poly.entity_id
_entity_poly.type
_entity_poly.pdbx_seq_one_letter_code
_entity_poly.pdbx_strand_id
1 'polypeptide(L)' 'SVPVICGDRDFVTINAPPGQTCQEYMSDFFASGGLGYLGNPNGTDVCNYCQYNTGGDFYEQRIGWSFSNRWRDF' A
#
# COMPACT_ATOMS: atom_id res chain seq x y z
N SER A 1 -3.46 -0.84 -16.48
CA SER A 1 -3.09 -1.26 -15.11
C SER A 1 -4.31 -1.92 -14.48
N VAL A 2 -4.12 -3.05 -13.77
CA VAL A 2 -5.20 -3.71 -13.02
C VAL A 2 -5.06 -3.27 -11.55
N PRO A 3 -6.11 -2.71 -10.91
CA PRO A 3 -6.05 -2.33 -9.51
C PRO A 3 -5.94 -3.57 -8.62
N VAL A 4 -5.12 -3.51 -7.56
CA VAL A 4 -5.12 -4.53 -6.51
C VAL A 4 -6.15 -4.11 -5.47
N ILE A 5 -7.09 -5.00 -5.19
CA ILE A 5 -8.07 -4.81 -4.13
C ILE A 5 -7.77 -5.88 -3.09
N CYS A 6 -7.12 -5.47 -1.98
CA CYS A 6 -6.95 -6.31 -0.80
C CYS A 6 -8.32 -6.80 -0.31
N GLY A 7 -8.42 -8.11 -0.03
CA GLY A 7 -9.53 -8.66 0.73
C GLY A 7 -9.31 -8.48 2.23
N ASP A 8 -10.30 -8.86 3.03
CA ASP A 8 -10.27 -8.70 4.50
C ASP A 8 -9.06 -9.35 5.18
N ARG A 9 -8.50 -10.41 4.58
CA ARG A 9 -7.32 -11.14 5.11
C ARG A 9 -5.98 -10.54 4.68
N ASP A 10 -5.99 -9.63 3.71
CA ASP A 10 -4.78 -9.01 3.15
C ASP A 10 -4.46 -7.67 3.81
N PHE A 11 -5.40 -7.13 4.59
CA PHE A 11 -5.19 -5.89 5.34
C PHE A 11 -4.31 -6.13 6.56
N VAL A 12 -3.31 -5.26 6.71
CA VAL A 12 -2.58 -5.10 7.95
C VAL A 12 -3.39 -4.19 8.87
N THR A 13 -3.61 -4.67 10.09
CA THR A 13 -4.33 -3.93 11.13
C THR A 13 -3.37 -3.01 11.87
N ILE A 14 -3.65 -1.70 11.87
CA ILE A 14 -2.87 -0.67 12.56
C ILE A 14 -3.80 0.09 13.50
N ASN A 15 -3.37 0.36 14.73
CA ASN A 15 -4.20 1.12 15.66
C ASN A 15 -3.90 2.62 15.54
N ALA A 16 -4.94 3.42 15.25
CA ALA A 16 -4.84 4.87 15.27
C ALA A 16 -4.82 5.39 16.72
N PRO A 17 -4.11 6.49 17.01
CA PRO A 17 -4.23 7.18 18.28
C PRO A 17 -5.67 7.71 18.52
N PRO A 18 -6.12 7.81 19.77
CA PRO A 18 -7.44 8.36 20.09
C PRO A 18 -7.64 9.76 19.52
N GLY A 19 -8.78 9.98 18.86
CA GLY A 19 -9.15 11.28 18.29
C GLY A 19 -8.56 11.57 16.91
N GLN A 20 -7.92 10.59 16.26
CA GLN A 20 -7.51 10.67 14.87
C GLN A 20 -8.21 9.61 14.03
N THR A 21 -8.54 9.95 12.80
CA THR A 21 -8.91 8.98 11.77
C THR A 21 -7.68 8.28 11.22
N CYS A 22 -7.85 7.09 10.65
CA CYS A 22 -6.79 6.35 9.97
C CYS A 22 -6.12 7.18 8.88
N GLN A 23 -6.91 7.98 8.15
CA GLN A 23 -6.40 8.89 7.14
C GLN A 23 -5.49 9.98 7.73
N GLU A 24 -5.89 10.58 8.86
CA GLU A 24 -5.09 11.59 9.54
C GLU A 24 -3.82 10.97 10.14
N TYR A 25 -3.92 9.78 10.72
CA TYR A 25 -2.78 9.10 11.31
C TYR A 25 -1.74 8.68 10.25
N MET A 26 -2.19 8.18 9.09
CA MET A 26 -1.30 7.72 8.01
C MET A 26 -0.98 8.79 6.97
N SER A 27 -1.46 10.03 7.11
CA SER A 27 -1.24 11.09 6.11
C SER A 27 0.25 11.35 5.88
N ASP A 28 1.02 11.42 6.96
CA ASP A 28 2.46 11.70 6.91
C ASP A 28 3.23 10.55 6.26
N PHE A 29 2.81 9.31 6.50
CA PHE A 29 3.39 8.13 5.86
C PHE A 29 3.20 8.17 4.34
N PHE A 30 1.97 8.45 3.86
CA PHE A 30 1.71 8.58 2.43
C PHE A 30 2.40 9.79 1.81
N ALA A 31 2.42 10.94 2.51
CA ALA A 31 3.15 12.13 2.07
C ALA A 31 4.68 11.89 1.96
N SER A 32 5.21 10.97 2.77
CA SER A 32 6.62 10.55 2.73
C SER A 32 6.94 9.56 1.59
N GLY A 33 5.97 9.25 0.73
CA GLY A 33 6.12 8.27 -0.35
C GLY A 33 5.78 6.83 0.04
N GLY A 34 5.12 6.64 1.19
CA GLY A 34 4.56 5.35 1.57
C GLY A 34 3.58 4.85 0.53
N LEU A 35 3.70 3.58 0.16
CA LEU A 35 2.85 2.95 -0.86
C LEU A 35 1.62 2.29 -0.21
N GLY A 36 0.64 1.96 -1.05
CA GLY A 36 -0.58 1.28 -0.61
C GLY A 36 -1.78 2.21 -0.44
N TYR A 37 -2.78 1.75 0.31
CA TYR A 37 -4.02 2.48 0.60
C TYR A 37 -4.69 2.01 1.89
N LEU A 38 -5.65 2.78 2.38
CA LEU A 38 -6.50 2.45 3.52
C LEU A 38 -7.86 1.90 3.08
N GLY A 39 -8.25 0.74 3.60
CA GLY A 39 -9.58 0.16 3.39
C GLY A 39 -10.69 0.85 4.18
N ASN A 40 -10.34 1.57 5.25
CA ASN A 40 -11.27 2.31 6.12
C ASN A 40 -10.69 3.65 6.60
N PRO A 41 -10.47 4.63 5.70
CA PRO A 41 -9.81 5.89 6.04
C PRO A 41 -10.48 6.68 7.17
N ASN A 42 -11.79 6.52 7.36
CA ASN A 42 -12.57 7.20 8.41
C ASN A 42 -12.63 6.42 9.75
N GLY A 43 -11.98 5.25 9.84
CA GLY A 43 -11.90 4.50 11.10
C GLY A 43 -11.06 5.26 12.12
N THR A 44 -11.39 5.19 13.41
CA THR A 44 -10.72 5.94 14.48
C THR A 44 -9.96 5.08 15.47
N ASP A 45 -10.09 3.76 15.36
CA ASP A 45 -9.45 2.80 16.27
C ASP A 45 -8.56 1.86 15.47
N VAL A 46 -9.17 1.07 14.58
CA VAL A 46 -8.50 0.06 13.78
C VAL A 46 -8.45 0.49 12.33
N CYS A 47 -7.26 0.54 11.75
CA CYS A 47 -6.97 0.88 10.37
C CYS A 47 -6.58 -0.36 9.58
N ASN A 48 -7.30 -0.57 8.48
CA ASN A 48 -7.04 -1.61 7.50
C ASN A 48 -6.13 -1.02 6.43
N TYR A 49 -4.84 -1.31 6.53
CA TYR A 49 -3.83 -0.85 5.60
C TYR A 49 -3.46 -1.95 4.60
N CYS A 50 -3.56 -1.64 3.30
CA CYS A 50 -3.13 -2.51 2.22
C CYS A 50 -1.86 -1.92 1.61
N GLN A 51 -0.76 -2.66 1.66
CA GLN A 51 0.53 -2.22 1.12
C GLN A 51 0.60 -2.20 -0.43
N TYR A 52 -0.40 -2.74 -1.11
CA TYR A 52 -0.42 -2.91 -2.57
C TYR A 52 -1.52 -2.05 -3.20
N ASN A 53 -1.17 -1.12 -4.10
CA ASN A 53 -2.15 -0.22 -4.73
C ASN A 53 -2.47 -0.64 -6.18
N THR A 54 -1.50 -1.21 -6.91
CA THR A 54 -1.73 -1.71 -8.28
C THR A 54 -1.07 -3.07 -8.53
N GLY A 55 -1.60 -3.82 -9.52
CA GLY A 55 -0.98 -5.06 -9.99
C GLY A 55 0.39 -4.83 -10.65
N GLY A 56 0.73 -3.58 -10.98
CA GLY A 56 2.08 -3.18 -11.41
C GLY A 56 3.10 -3.24 -10.27
N ASP A 57 2.70 -2.85 -9.04
CA ASP A 57 3.57 -2.90 -7.86
C ASP A 57 3.96 -4.32 -7.46
N PHE A 58 3.08 -5.30 -7.71
CA PHE A 58 3.36 -6.70 -7.42
C PHE A 58 4.49 -7.26 -8.31
N TYR A 59 4.57 -6.82 -9.57
CA TYR A 59 5.63 -7.22 -10.49
C TYR A 59 6.89 -6.34 -10.34
N GLU A 60 6.79 -5.02 -10.18
CA GLU A 60 8.00 -4.18 -10.07
C GLU A 60 8.81 -4.47 -8.80
N GLN A 61 8.16 -4.75 -7.67
CA GLN A 61 8.86 -4.87 -6.38
C GLN A 61 9.36 -6.28 -6.04
N ARG A 62 8.84 -7.35 -6.67
CA ARG A 62 9.33 -8.73 -6.43
C ARG A 62 10.37 -9.22 -7.44
N ILE A 63 10.37 -8.73 -8.68
CA ILE A 63 11.27 -9.24 -9.74
C ILE A 63 12.27 -8.20 -10.27
N GLY A 64 12.32 -6.98 -9.71
CA GLY A 64 13.34 -6.00 -10.07
C GLY A 64 13.42 -5.73 -11.58
N TRP A 65 12.31 -5.87 -12.30
CA TRP A 65 12.26 -5.68 -13.74
C TRP A 65 11.85 -4.24 -14.04
N SER A 66 12.80 -3.34 -13.82
CA SER A 66 12.87 -2.14 -14.64
C SER A 66 12.87 -2.60 -16.10
N PHE A 67 11.85 -2.18 -16.87
CA PHE A 67 11.68 -2.51 -18.28
C PHE A 67 12.85 -2.03 -19.17
N SER A 68 13.87 -1.37 -18.59
CA SER A 68 14.99 -0.73 -19.27
C SER A 68 16.21 -1.63 -19.52
N ASN A 69 16.30 -2.84 -18.95
CA ASN A 69 17.52 -3.68 -19.02
C ASN A 69 17.29 -5.11 -19.55
N ARG A 70 16.40 -5.30 -20.52
CA ARG A 70 16.25 -6.62 -21.17
C ARG A 70 17.40 -6.83 -22.18
N TRP A 71 18.33 -7.73 -21.80
CA TRP A 71 19.53 -8.22 -22.54
C TRP A 71 20.86 -7.50 -22.26
N ARG A 72 21.52 -7.94 -21.19
CA ARG A 72 22.97 -8.19 -21.23
C ARG A 72 23.21 -9.60 -20.70
N ASP A 73 23.44 -10.50 -21.65
CA ASP A 73 24.16 -11.78 -21.58
C ASP A 73 23.78 -12.74 -20.43
N PHE A 74 22.94 -13.74 -20.71
CA PHE A 74 23.34 -15.11 -21.08
C PHE A 74 22.18 -15.85 -21.77
#